data_AF-A0A3Q8T946-F1
#
_entry.id   AF-A0A3Q8T946-F1
#
_cell.length_a   1.000
_cell.length_b   1.000
_cell.length_c   1.000
_cell.angle_alpha   90.00
_cell.angle_beta   90.00
_cell.angle_gamma   90.00
#
_symmetry.space_group_name_H-M   'P 1'
#
loop_
_entity.id
_entity.type
_entity.pdbx_description
1 polymer ?
#
loop_
_entity_poly.entity_id
_entity_poly.type
_entity_poly.pdbx_seq_one_letter_code
_entity_poly.pdbx_strand_id
1 'polypeptide(L)' 'MANKKMQEINSCAKEQILEQLKMVDKEMMNIRFQRVTSEFKNTARIRDLKKQKARLLTLFNQKFKRSKSSA' A
#
# COMPACT_ATOMS: atom_id res chain seq x y z
N MET A 1 2.62 -10.88 -8.30
CA MET A 1 3.05 -9.63 -8.96
C MET A 1 4.11 -8.96 -8.12
N ALA A 2 5.26 -8.72 -8.72
CA ALA A 2 6.55 -8.43 -8.11
C ALA A 2 6.55 -7.22 -7.16
N ASN A 3 7.40 -7.27 -6.13
CA ASN A 3 7.82 -6.14 -5.31
C ASN A 3 8.33 -5.02 -6.22
N LYS A 4 7.43 -4.12 -6.64
CA LYS A 4 7.75 -2.96 -7.46
C LYS A 4 8.72 -2.10 -6.66
N LYS A 5 9.96 -2.00 -7.14
CA LYS A 5 11.05 -1.31 -6.45
C LYS A 5 10.61 0.11 -6.12
N MET A 6 10.97 0.57 -4.93
CA MET A 6 10.62 1.90 -4.39
C MET A 6 10.96 3.05 -5.34
N GLN A 7 11.92 2.84 -6.24
CA GLN A 7 12.31 3.76 -7.31
C GLN A 7 11.20 3.98 -8.36
N GLU A 8 10.41 2.96 -8.72
CA GLU A 8 9.31 3.13 -9.67
C GLU A 8 8.14 3.91 -9.05
N ILE A 9 7.89 3.72 -7.75
CA ILE A 9 6.85 4.47 -7.01
C ILE A 9 7.23 5.97 -6.92
N ASN A 10 8.52 6.30 -6.96
CA ASN A 10 9.00 7.67 -7.03
C ASN A 10 8.75 8.37 -8.37
N SER A 11 8.52 7.63 -9.46
CA SER A 11 8.13 8.20 -10.77
C SER A 11 6.62 8.12 -11.04
N CYS A 12 5.88 7.35 -10.24
CA CYS A 12 4.43 7.20 -10.39
C CYS A 12 3.65 8.50 -10.10
N ALA A 13 2.65 8.77 -10.95
CA ALA A 13 1.67 9.84 -10.80
C ALA A 13 0.76 9.62 -9.57
N LYS A 14 0.13 10.69 -9.09
CA LYS A 14 -0.76 10.69 -7.91
C LYS A 14 -1.83 9.60 -7.98
N GLU A 15 -2.44 9.44 -9.16
CA GLU A 15 -3.51 8.47 -9.42
C GLU A 15 -3.04 7.03 -9.28
N GLN A 16 -1.83 6.73 -9.73
CA GLN A 16 -1.25 5.39 -9.64
C GLN A 16 -0.94 4.99 -8.19
N ILE A 17 -0.56 5.94 -7.33
CA ILE A 17 -0.40 5.69 -5.89
C ILE A 17 -1.76 5.39 -5.24
N LEU A 18 -2.81 6.13 -5.62
CA LEU A 18 -4.17 5.89 -5.13
C LEU A 18 -4.71 4.52 -5.59
N GLU A 19 -4.42 4.13 -6.83
CA GLU A 19 -4.79 2.82 -7.36
C GLU A 19 -4.09 1.68 -6.62
N GLN A 20 -2.79 1.82 -6.33
CA GLN A 20 -2.06 0.85 -5.52
C GLN A 20 -2.60 0.74 -4.09
N LEU A 21 -3.01 1.85 -3.48
CA LEU A 21 -3.68 1.82 -2.17
C LEU A 21 -5.00 1.04 -2.23
N LYS A 22 -5.81 1.24 -3.28
CA LYS A 22 -7.04 0.47 -3.51
C LYS A 22 -6.76 -1.03 -3.68
N MET A 23 -5.69 -1.40 -4.38
CA MET A 23 -5.29 -2.80 -4.53
C MET A 23 -4.89 -3.43 -3.20
N VAL A 24 -4.07 -2.75 -2.40
CA VAL A 24 -3.66 -3.24 -1.07
C VAL A 24 -4.84 -3.40 -0.13
N ASP A 25 -5.82 -2.48 -0.18
CA ASP A 25 -7.03 -2.58 0.64
C ASP A 25 -7.93 -3.75 0.23
N LYS A 26 -8.07 -4.03 -1.07
CA LYS A 26 -8.78 -5.24 -1.56
C LYS A 26 -8.09 -6.52 -1.09
N GLU A 27 -6.76 -6.59 -1.18
CA GLU A 27 -6.00 -7.76 -0.74
C GLU A 27 -6.13 -7.96 0.78
N MET A 28 -6.11 -6.86 1.55
CA MET A 28 -6.33 -6.90 3.00
C MET A 28 -7.74 -7.37 3.36
N MET A 29 -8.74 -7.03 2.56
CA MET A 29 -10.11 -7.53 2.71
C MET A 29 -10.19 -9.04 2.44
N ASN A 30 -9.55 -9.52 1.38
CA ASN A 30 -9.46 -10.96 1.07
C ASN A 30 -8.80 -11.75 2.20
N ILE A 31 -7.73 -11.22 2.81
CA ILE A 31 -7.09 -11.88 3.95
C ILE A 31 -8.01 -11.89 5.17
N ARG A 32 -8.81 -10.84 5.40
CA ARG A 32 -9.81 -10.86 6.49
C ARG A 32 -10.83 -11.95 6.26
N PHE A 33 -11.33 -12.13 5.04
CA PHE A 33 -12.25 -13.21 4.71
C PHE A 33 -11.61 -14.60 4.88
N GLN A 34 -10.38 -14.78 4.39
CA GLN A 34 -9.64 -16.04 4.57
C GLN A 34 -9.37 -16.36 6.04
N ARG A 35 -9.22 -15.34 6.89
CA ARG A 35 -9.07 -15.50 8.34
C ARG A 35 -10.36 -15.98 9.00
N VAL A 36 -11.52 -15.52 8.51
CA VAL A 36 -12.83 -15.97 8.99
C VAL A 36 -13.10 -17.42 8.56
N THR A 37 -12.71 -17.81 7.35
CA THR A 37 -12.86 -19.20 6.86
C THR A 37 -11.83 -20.17 7.44
N SER A 38 -10.87 -19.69 8.26
CA SER A 38 -9.77 -20.48 8.84
C SER A 38 -8.85 -21.16 7.82
N GLU A 39 -8.92 -20.78 6.54
CA GLU A 39 -8.06 -21.32 5.47
C GLU A 39 -6.75 -20.54 5.32
N PHE A 40 -6.59 -19.45 6.08
CA PHE A 40 -5.44 -18.57 5.95
C PHE A 40 -4.18 -19.12 6.62
N LYS A 41 -3.21 -19.54 5.81
CA LYS A 41 -1.92 -20.09 6.28
C LYS A 41 -0.77 -19.07 6.29
N ASN A 42 -0.87 -17.95 5.55
CA ASN A 42 0.26 -17.03 5.33
C ASN A 42 0.18 -15.73 6.14
N THR A 43 0.40 -15.81 7.46
CA THR A 43 0.34 -14.67 8.39
C THR A 43 1.37 -13.56 8.10
N ALA A 44 2.51 -13.89 7.50
CA ALA A 44 3.54 -12.94 7.11
C ALA A 44 3.01 -11.90 6.09
N ARG A 45 2.11 -12.31 5.19
CA ARG A 45 1.54 -11.44 4.17
C ARG A 45 0.81 -10.23 4.74
N ILE A 46 0.18 -10.37 5.91
CA ILE A 46 -0.48 -9.25 6.61
C ILE A 46 0.53 -8.15 6.96
N ARG A 47 1.71 -8.53 7.45
CA ARG A 47 2.77 -7.59 7.83
C ARG A 47 3.30 -6.85 6.60
N ASP A 48 3.49 -7.56 5.51
CA ASP A 48 4.00 -6.96 4.27
C ASP A 48 3.01 -5.99 3.66
N LEU A 49 1.72 -6.34 3.60
CA LEU A 49 0.67 -5.43 3.11
C LEU A 49 0.55 -4.17 3.97
N LYS A 50 0.63 -4.30 5.30
CA LYS A 50 0.65 -3.14 6.20
C LYS A 50 1.85 -2.23 5.92
N LYS A 51 3.04 -2.80 5.74
CA LYS A 51 4.26 -2.04 5.40
C LYS A 51 4.16 -1.39 4.02
N GLN A 52 3.60 -2.09 3.03
CA GLN A 52 3.38 -1.55 1.69
C GLN A 52 2.41 -0.36 1.73
N LYS A 53 1.27 -0.49 2.43
CA LYS A 53 0.33 0.62 2.64
C LYS A 53 0.99 1.83 3.30
N ALA A 54 1.75 1.62 4.38
CA ALA A 54 2.44 2.69 5.08
C ALA A 54 3.44 3.41 4.16
N ARG A 55 4.26 2.66 3.41
CA ARG A 55 5.22 3.24 2.44
C ARG A 55 4.53 4.07 1.37
N LEU A 56 3.42 3.59 0.81
CA LEU A 56 2.64 4.33 -0.19
C LEU A 56 2.08 5.64 0.38
N LEU A 57 1.54 5.61 1.60
CA LEU A 57 1.03 6.81 2.28
C LEU A 57 2.15 7.81 2.60
N THR A 58 3.31 7.33 3.04
CA THR A 58 4.47 8.19 3.28
C THR A 58 4.94 8.87 2.00
N LEU A 59 5.06 8.11 0.90
CA LEU A 59 5.44 8.65 -0.41
C LEU A 59 4.41 9.67 -0.93
N PHE A 60 3.12 9.38 -0.77
CA PHE A 60 2.05 10.30 -1.11
C PHE A 60 2.19 11.62 -0.33
N ASN A 61 2.39 11.53 0.99
CA ASN A 61 2.53 12.72 1.84
C ASN A 61 3.80 13.53 1.50
N GLN A 62 4.92 12.85 1.23
CA GLN A 62 6.18 13.49 0.83
C GLN A 62 6.03 14.29 -0.47
N LYS A 63 5.36 13.72 -1.47
CA LYS A 63 5.20 14.35 -2.80
C LYS A 63 4.12 15.43 -2.84
N PHE A 64 2.99 15.21 -2.18
CA PHE A 64 1.79 16.05 -2.37
C PHE A 64 1.39 16.91 -1.18
N LYS A 65 1.88 16.61 0.03
CA LYS A 65 1.46 17.29 1.26
C LYS A 65 2.53 18.26 1.80
N ARG A 66 3.81 17.97 1.57
CA ARG A 66 4.93 18.81 2.04
C ARG A 66 5.00 20.18 1.33
N SER A 67 4.38 20.34 0.16
CA SER A 67 4.25 21.63 -0.52
C SER A 67 3.28 22.62 0.16
N LYS A 68 2.54 22.19 1.20
CA LYS A 68 1.60 23.04 1.95
C LYS A 68 2.11 23.51 3.32
N SER A 69 3.40 23.30 3.63
CA SER A 69 4.01 23.69 4.91
C SER A 69 4.83 25.00 4.86
N SER A 70 4.71 25.79 3.79
CA SER A 70 5.32 27.11 3.65
C SER A 70 4.29 28.22 3.81
N ALA A 71 3.57 28.23 4.93
CA ALA A 71 2.70 29.33 5.37
C ALA A 71 2.75 29.40 6.90
#